data_AF-A0A971QT14-F1
#
_entry.id   AF-A0A971QT14-F1
#
_cell.length_a   1.000
_cell.length_b   1.000
_cell.length_c   1.000
_cell.angle_alpha   90.00
_cell.angle_beta   90.00
_cell.angle_gamma   90.00
#
_symmetry.space_group_name_H-M   'P 1'
#
loop_
_entity.id
_entity.type
_entity.pdbx_description
1 polymer ?
#
loop_
_entity_poly.entity_id
_entity_poly.type
_entity_poly.pdbx_seq_one_letter_code
_entity_poly.pdbx_strand_id
1 'polypeptide(L)'
;MENRKFLFIRFSSIGDIVLTTPLVRCLRQVFPGAVIHFATKTKYRELLEANPYVDKVHCLNDHFGELVRELRAEHYDQVIDLHHNLRSLRIKRALGVPARSFRKLNLQKWFLVNLKIDLLPDRHIVDRYFETLARWNVAPDGKGLDFFITPGKEYDLTLLPERYRHGYVAFIISGTYATKQLPAEKVAEICDRIAYPVILVGGNCETPMSREIDRRVGDHVLNLAGKTTISESASLIRNARLVLTNDTGMMHIASAFGKKILSFWGNTVPKFGMYPYLPHPASRIVEVKDLPCRPCSKLGYTACPKKHLRCLNDIDIPGVVKWINENYGE
;
A
#
# COMPACT_ATOMS: atom_id res chain seq x y z
N MET A 1 21.15 -19.74 -19.24
CA MET A 1 20.96 -18.48 -18.47
C MET A 1 19.50 -18.22 -18.12
N GLU A 2 18.52 -18.92 -18.73
CA GLU A 2 17.08 -18.81 -18.45
C GLU A 2 16.64 -19.35 -17.08
N ASN A 3 17.24 -20.44 -16.58
CA ASN A 3 16.81 -21.09 -15.34
C ASN A 3 17.50 -20.50 -14.08
N ARG A 4 17.45 -19.18 -13.91
CA ARG A 4 18.00 -18.53 -12.69
C ARG A 4 16.99 -18.53 -11.56
N LYS A 5 17.43 -18.80 -10.33
CA LYS A 5 16.60 -18.77 -9.14
C LYS A 5 16.85 -17.53 -8.28
N PHE A 6 15.82 -16.71 -8.11
CA PHE A 6 15.85 -15.44 -7.41
C PHE A 6 15.08 -15.52 -6.10
N LEU A 7 15.65 -14.93 -5.05
CA LEU A 7 14.94 -14.67 -3.79
C LEU A 7 14.69 -13.17 -3.62
N PHE A 8 13.42 -12.76 -3.60
CA PHE A 8 13.01 -11.42 -3.20
C PHE A 8 12.77 -11.37 -1.68
N ILE A 9 13.22 -10.32 -1.01
CA ILE A 9 13.03 -10.14 0.44
C ILE A 9 12.32 -8.83 0.73
N ARG A 10 11.08 -8.90 1.26
CA ARG A 10 10.34 -7.77 1.81
C ARG A 10 9.40 -8.22 2.93
N PHE A 11 9.71 -7.87 4.18
CA PHE A 11 8.97 -8.35 5.36
C PHE A 11 7.83 -7.44 5.84
N SER A 12 7.72 -6.22 5.32
CA SER A 12 6.67 -5.27 5.70
C SER A 12 6.73 -4.01 4.83
N SER A 13 5.66 -3.21 4.79
CA SER A 13 4.27 -3.53 5.18
C SER A 13 3.45 -3.93 3.94
N ILE A 14 2.10 -4.04 4.04
CA ILE A 14 1.22 -4.37 2.90
C ILE A 14 1.58 -3.55 1.67
N GLY A 15 1.59 -2.21 1.82
CA GLY A 15 1.90 -1.29 0.72
C GLY A 15 3.26 -1.56 0.11
N ASP A 16 4.31 -1.68 0.93
CA ASP A 16 5.65 -1.94 0.42
C ASP A 16 5.80 -3.27 -0.31
N ILE A 17 5.01 -4.29 0.04
CA ILE A 17 5.01 -5.59 -0.63
C ILE A 17 4.32 -5.46 -2.00
N VAL A 18 3.16 -4.80 -2.05
CA VAL A 18 2.45 -4.53 -3.32
C VAL A 18 3.32 -3.68 -4.25
N LEU A 19 4.09 -2.73 -3.73
CA LEU A 19 5.05 -1.94 -4.50
C LEU A 19 6.21 -2.76 -5.10
N THR A 20 6.35 -4.04 -4.76
CA THR A 20 7.36 -4.92 -5.37
C THR A 20 6.81 -5.72 -6.55
N THR A 21 5.49 -5.78 -6.76
CA THR A 21 4.89 -6.67 -7.76
C THR A 21 5.33 -6.39 -9.20
N PRO A 22 5.56 -5.14 -9.64
CA PRO A 22 6.09 -4.89 -11.00
C PRO A 22 7.48 -5.49 -11.20
N LEU A 23 8.32 -5.54 -10.15
CA LEU A 23 9.67 -6.08 -10.28
C LEU A 23 9.64 -7.57 -10.56
N VAL A 24 8.77 -8.30 -9.85
CA VAL A 24 8.60 -9.74 -10.03
C VAL A 24 8.06 -10.04 -11.42
N ARG A 25 7.03 -9.29 -11.85
CA ARG A 25 6.45 -9.41 -13.19
C ARG A 25 7.44 -9.11 -14.30
N CYS A 26 8.13 -7.95 -14.26
CA CYS A 26 9.10 -7.59 -15.29
C CYS A 26 10.30 -8.53 -15.30
N LEU A 27 10.75 -9.04 -14.13
CA LEU A 27 11.81 -10.04 -14.08
C LEU A 27 11.38 -11.33 -14.80
N ARG A 28 10.15 -11.80 -14.58
CA ARG A 28 9.59 -12.96 -15.29
C ARG A 28 9.52 -12.73 -16.80
N GLN A 29 9.17 -11.54 -17.26
CA GLN A 29 9.12 -11.23 -18.69
C GLN A 29 10.50 -11.30 -19.35
N VAL A 30 11.56 -10.83 -18.66
CA VAL A 30 12.94 -10.90 -19.17
C VAL A 30 13.52 -12.32 -19.06
N PHE A 31 13.13 -13.07 -18.02
CA PHE A 31 13.54 -14.46 -17.82
C PHE A 31 12.31 -15.36 -17.62
N PRO A 32 11.66 -15.84 -18.70
CA PRO A 32 10.46 -16.67 -18.61
C PRO A 32 10.67 -17.93 -17.75
N GLY A 33 11.85 -18.56 -17.84
CA GLY A 33 12.25 -19.74 -17.08
C GLY A 33 12.83 -19.49 -15.68
N ALA A 34 12.88 -18.24 -15.20
CA ALA A 34 13.41 -17.95 -13.86
C ALA A 34 12.55 -18.59 -12.77
N VAL A 35 13.13 -19.01 -11.65
CA VAL A 35 12.35 -19.40 -10.47
C VAL A 35 12.40 -18.24 -9.48
N ILE A 36 11.26 -17.65 -9.14
CA ILE A 36 11.14 -16.46 -8.31
C ILE A 36 10.45 -16.83 -7.00
N HIS A 37 11.23 -16.85 -5.93
CA HIS A 37 10.71 -17.01 -4.57
C HIS A 37 10.65 -15.66 -3.86
N PHE A 38 9.76 -15.56 -2.88
CA PHE A 38 9.56 -14.34 -2.10
C PHE A 38 9.53 -14.64 -0.60
N ALA A 39 10.38 -13.97 0.18
CA ALA A 39 10.39 -14.04 1.64
C ALA A 39 9.68 -12.83 2.26
N THR A 40 8.62 -13.11 3.04
CA THR A 40 7.85 -12.11 3.80
C THR A 40 7.42 -12.67 5.16
N LYS A 41 6.62 -11.92 5.95
CA LYS A 41 6.01 -12.42 7.18
C LYS A 41 4.72 -13.19 6.85
N THR A 42 4.37 -14.15 7.68
CA THR A 42 3.18 -15.02 7.53
C THR A 42 1.89 -14.24 7.31
N LYS A 43 1.68 -13.16 8.07
CA LYS A 43 0.53 -12.27 7.93
C LYS A 43 0.42 -11.51 6.59
N TYR A 44 1.44 -11.58 5.74
CA TYR A 44 1.47 -10.96 4.42
C TYR A 44 1.53 -12.00 3.29
N ARG A 45 1.44 -13.29 3.62
CA ARG A 45 1.49 -14.38 2.63
C ARG A 45 0.41 -14.23 1.58
N GLU A 46 -0.81 -13.90 2.00
CA GLU A 46 -1.96 -13.76 1.11
C GLU A 46 -1.78 -12.67 0.04
N LEU A 47 -0.87 -11.70 0.24
CA LEU A 47 -0.58 -10.65 -0.76
C LEU A 47 0.17 -11.18 -1.98
N LEU A 48 0.77 -12.36 -1.87
CA LEU A 48 1.73 -12.90 -2.85
C LEU A 48 1.34 -14.29 -3.35
N GLU A 49 0.56 -15.06 -2.58
CA GLU A 49 0.25 -16.46 -2.90
C GLU A 49 -0.50 -16.64 -4.23
N ALA A 50 -1.35 -15.68 -4.61
CA ALA A 50 -2.07 -15.69 -5.87
C ALA A 50 -1.30 -15.01 -7.02
N ASN A 51 -0.08 -14.52 -6.78
CA ASN A 51 0.69 -13.83 -7.79
C ASN A 51 1.32 -14.85 -8.76
N PRO A 52 0.95 -14.86 -10.06
CA PRO A 52 1.42 -15.85 -11.03
C PRO A 52 2.91 -15.73 -11.37
N TYR A 53 3.56 -14.63 -10.95
CA TYR A 53 4.97 -14.41 -11.18
C TYR A 53 5.86 -14.92 -10.03
N VAL A 54 5.25 -15.29 -8.88
CA VAL A 54 5.94 -15.81 -7.68
C VAL A 54 5.68 -17.31 -7.57
N ASP A 55 6.73 -18.13 -7.67
CA ASP A 55 6.61 -19.60 -7.62
C ASP A 55 6.47 -20.12 -6.18
N LYS A 56 7.08 -19.44 -5.21
CA LYS A 56 7.04 -19.86 -3.80
C LYS A 56 7.14 -18.69 -2.84
N VAL A 57 6.28 -18.68 -1.81
CA VAL A 57 6.32 -17.71 -0.71
C VAL A 57 6.86 -18.37 0.56
N HIS A 58 8.01 -17.87 1.03
CA HIS A 58 8.61 -18.26 2.30
C HIS A 58 8.16 -17.32 3.41
N CYS A 59 7.70 -17.89 4.52
CA CYS A 59 7.15 -17.13 5.64
C CYS A 59 8.13 -17.07 6.81
N LEU A 60 8.45 -15.87 7.24
CA LEU A 60 9.07 -15.63 8.53
C LEU A 60 8.03 -15.78 9.63
N ASN A 61 8.09 -16.92 10.30
CA ASN A 61 7.43 -17.19 11.58
C ASN A 61 8.33 -16.70 12.74
N ASP A 62 8.00 -17.07 13.98
CA ASP A 62 8.78 -16.71 15.17
C ASP A 62 10.21 -17.30 15.16
N HIS A 63 10.42 -18.39 14.41
CA HIS A 63 11.71 -19.08 14.30
C HIS A 63 12.51 -18.65 13.06
N PHE A 64 13.31 -17.60 13.20
CA PHE A 64 14.18 -17.10 12.11
C PHE A 64 15.14 -18.17 11.54
N GLY A 65 15.63 -19.10 12.37
CA GLY A 65 16.55 -20.14 11.95
C GLY A 65 15.93 -21.16 10.98
N GLU A 66 14.64 -21.44 11.12
CA GLU A 66 13.90 -22.34 10.22
C GLU A 66 13.81 -21.74 8.82
N LEU A 67 13.44 -20.46 8.72
CA LEU A 67 13.42 -19.74 7.46
C LEU A 67 14.79 -19.78 6.78
N VAL A 68 15.88 -19.53 7.51
CA VAL A 68 17.23 -19.57 6.93
C VAL A 68 17.58 -20.98 6.43
N ARG A 69 17.21 -22.03 7.17
CA ARG A 69 17.44 -23.41 6.76
C ARG A 69 16.66 -23.76 5.48
N GLU A 70 15.39 -23.38 5.42
CA GLU A 70 14.54 -23.55 4.24
C GLU A 70 15.14 -22.82 3.04
N LEU A 71 15.48 -21.53 3.19
CA LEU A 71 16.06 -20.74 2.11
C LEU A 71 17.42 -21.27 1.63
N ARG A 72 18.22 -21.89 2.50
CA ARG A 72 19.49 -22.52 2.11
C ARG A 72 19.29 -23.75 1.23
N ALA A 73 18.26 -24.55 1.52
CA ALA A 73 17.92 -25.74 0.75
C ALA A 73 17.44 -25.42 -0.67
N GLU A 74 17.06 -24.17 -0.95
CA GLU A 74 16.56 -23.75 -2.25
C GLU A 74 17.65 -23.43 -3.28
N HIS A 75 18.91 -23.27 -2.88
CA HIS A 75 20.06 -22.99 -3.76
C HIS A 75 19.84 -21.81 -4.74
N TYR A 76 19.66 -20.60 -4.21
CA TYR A 76 19.45 -19.39 -5.01
C TYR A 76 20.71 -18.93 -5.77
N ASP A 77 20.53 -18.39 -6.98
CA ASP A 77 21.59 -17.70 -7.71
C ASP A 77 21.77 -16.25 -7.27
N GLN A 78 20.68 -15.64 -6.79
CA GLN A 78 20.64 -14.21 -6.53
C GLN A 78 19.61 -13.84 -5.46
N VAL A 79 19.99 -12.92 -4.57
CA VAL A 79 19.06 -12.26 -3.65
C VAL A 79 18.79 -10.81 -4.08
N ILE A 80 17.50 -10.45 -4.10
CA ILE A 80 16.98 -9.09 -4.30
C ILE A 80 16.39 -8.60 -2.96
N ASP A 81 17.18 -7.85 -2.22
CA ASP A 81 16.85 -7.37 -0.88
C ASP A 81 16.20 -5.99 -0.93
N LEU A 82 14.88 -5.99 -1.06
CA LEU A 82 14.05 -4.79 -1.07
C LEU A 82 13.72 -4.29 0.35
N HIS A 83 14.08 -5.05 1.39
CA HIS A 83 13.82 -4.69 2.78
C HIS A 83 14.99 -3.95 3.44
N HIS A 84 16.23 -4.29 3.09
CA HIS A 84 17.48 -3.69 3.52
C HIS A 84 17.54 -3.32 5.03
N ASN A 85 17.61 -4.32 5.89
CA ASN A 85 17.81 -4.15 7.33
C ASN A 85 18.68 -5.28 7.93
N LEU A 86 18.91 -5.27 9.24
CA LEU A 86 19.71 -6.29 9.92
C LEU A 86 19.18 -7.72 9.69
N ARG A 87 17.86 -7.90 9.61
CA ARG A 87 17.25 -9.21 9.38
C ARG A 87 17.56 -9.71 7.97
N SER A 88 17.35 -8.88 6.94
CA SER A 88 17.68 -9.28 5.57
C SER A 88 19.20 -9.44 5.37
N LEU A 89 20.03 -8.66 6.08
CA LEU A 89 21.47 -8.84 6.11
C LEU A 89 21.88 -10.21 6.66
N ARG A 90 21.26 -10.67 7.76
CA ARG A 90 21.51 -12.01 8.31
C ARG A 90 21.16 -13.12 7.33
N ILE A 91 20.02 -13.00 6.62
CA ILE A 91 19.64 -13.96 5.56
C ILE A 91 20.69 -13.95 4.44
N LYS A 92 21.05 -12.79 3.91
CA LYS A 92 22.06 -12.68 2.84
C LYS A 92 23.39 -13.31 3.23
N ARG A 93 23.90 -13.01 4.44
CA ARG A 93 25.14 -13.61 4.96
C ARG A 93 25.03 -15.13 5.10
N ALA A 94 23.88 -15.62 5.55
CA ALA A 94 23.66 -17.06 5.71
C ALA A 94 23.57 -17.79 4.37
N LEU A 95 23.02 -17.17 3.34
CA LEU A 95 22.92 -17.76 2.00
C LEU A 95 24.25 -17.68 1.24
N GLY A 96 25.06 -16.64 1.44
CA GLY A 96 26.40 -16.52 0.84
C GLY A 96 26.41 -16.28 -0.68
N VAL A 97 25.26 -15.94 -1.28
CA VAL A 97 25.09 -15.73 -2.72
C VAL A 97 25.08 -14.25 -3.10
N PRO A 98 25.34 -13.89 -4.37
CA PRO A 98 25.27 -12.50 -4.82
C PRO A 98 23.95 -11.82 -4.43
N ALA A 99 24.04 -10.59 -3.91
CA ALA A 99 22.87 -9.86 -3.43
C ALA A 99 22.89 -8.39 -3.86
N ARG A 100 21.71 -7.86 -4.20
CA ARG A 100 21.49 -6.44 -4.49
C ARG A 100 20.46 -5.91 -3.48
N SER A 101 20.77 -4.79 -2.83
CA SER A 101 19.88 -4.18 -1.82
C SER A 101 19.42 -2.80 -2.25
N PHE A 102 18.14 -2.51 -2.00
CA PHE A 102 17.55 -1.19 -2.24
C PHE A 102 18.17 -0.13 -1.30
N ARG A 103 18.52 1.04 -1.85
CA ARG A 103 19.02 2.18 -1.06
C ARG A 103 17.85 2.91 -0.41
N LYS A 104 17.77 2.92 0.94
CA LYS A 104 16.64 3.54 1.67
C LYS A 104 16.63 5.07 1.68
N LEU A 105 17.77 5.71 1.47
CA LEU A 105 17.97 7.15 1.58
C LEU A 105 17.49 7.72 2.94
N ASN A 106 17.81 7.01 4.03
CA ASN A 106 17.36 7.39 5.38
C ASN A 106 17.90 8.76 5.81
N LEU A 107 19.11 9.12 5.38
CA LEU A 107 19.72 10.41 5.70
C LEU A 107 18.98 11.56 5.00
N GLN A 108 18.69 11.42 3.71
CA GLN A 108 17.90 12.39 2.94
C GLN A 108 16.50 12.56 3.53
N LYS A 109 15.85 11.45 3.93
CA LYS A 109 14.57 11.51 4.65
C LYS A 109 14.69 12.23 5.99
N TRP A 110 15.80 12.07 6.69
CA TRP A 110 16.06 12.77 7.95
C TRP A 110 16.22 14.27 7.74
N PHE A 111 16.95 14.72 6.70
CA PHE A 111 17.06 16.13 6.33
C PHE A 111 15.69 16.75 6.04
N LEU A 112 14.85 16.06 5.25
CA LEU A 112 13.51 16.56 4.94
C LEU A 112 12.62 16.66 6.18
N VAL A 113 12.66 15.69 7.09
CA VAL A 113 11.81 15.68 8.29
C VAL A 113 12.29 16.69 9.34
N ASN A 114 13.60 16.75 9.61
CA ASN A 114 14.12 17.53 10.74
C ASN A 114 14.54 18.94 10.36
N LEU A 115 15.11 19.13 9.15
CA LEU A 115 15.62 20.42 8.69
C LEU A 115 14.78 21.05 7.58
N LYS A 116 13.75 20.34 7.07
CA LYS A 116 12.91 20.78 5.94
C LYS A 116 13.68 21.02 4.64
N ILE A 117 14.87 20.41 4.52
CA ILE A 117 15.70 20.46 3.33
C ILE A 117 15.41 19.21 2.49
N ASP A 118 14.86 19.40 1.29
CA ASP A 118 14.55 18.31 0.37
C ASP A 118 15.80 17.90 -0.43
N LEU A 119 16.36 16.76 -0.06
CA LEU A 119 17.46 16.10 -0.78
C LEU A 119 17.01 14.78 -1.44
N LEU A 120 15.70 14.53 -1.50
CA LEU A 120 15.17 13.31 -2.09
C LEU A 120 15.10 13.42 -3.61
N PRO A 121 15.42 12.34 -4.35
CA PRO A 121 15.21 12.33 -5.78
C PRO A 121 13.70 12.39 -6.09
N ASP A 122 13.34 13.06 -7.17
CA ASP A 122 11.97 13.08 -7.67
C ASP A 122 11.64 11.79 -8.43
N ARG A 123 11.67 10.67 -7.72
CA ARG A 123 11.44 9.33 -8.27
C ARG A 123 10.60 8.50 -7.31
N HIS A 124 9.69 7.72 -7.86
CA HIS A 124 8.87 6.82 -7.08
C HIS A 124 9.73 5.70 -6.47
N ILE A 125 9.31 5.14 -5.33
CA ILE A 125 10.08 4.07 -4.67
C ILE A 125 10.17 2.80 -5.53
N VAL A 126 9.15 2.54 -6.36
CA VAL A 126 9.12 1.42 -7.32
C VAL A 126 10.26 1.55 -8.31
N ASP A 127 10.45 2.73 -8.92
CA ASP A 127 11.53 2.97 -9.88
C ASP A 127 12.91 2.78 -9.24
N ARG A 128 13.03 3.12 -7.95
CA ARG A 128 14.24 2.87 -7.17
C ARG A 128 14.40 1.40 -6.78
N TYR A 129 13.32 0.64 -6.63
CA TYR A 129 13.41 -0.82 -6.48
C TYR A 129 13.98 -1.44 -7.76
N PHE A 130 13.58 -0.98 -8.95
CA PHE A 130 14.11 -1.47 -10.23
C PHE A 130 15.64 -1.29 -10.37
N GLU A 131 16.26 -0.34 -9.67
CA GLU A 131 17.74 -0.21 -9.63
C GLU A 131 18.43 -1.49 -9.13
N THR A 132 17.75 -2.29 -8.30
CA THR A 132 18.27 -3.58 -7.85
C THR A 132 18.35 -4.63 -8.95
N LEU A 133 17.59 -4.44 -10.04
CA LEU A 133 17.52 -5.32 -11.20
C LEU A 133 18.22 -4.75 -12.46
N ALA A 134 18.78 -3.54 -12.37
CA ALA A 134 19.38 -2.85 -13.52
C ALA A 134 20.45 -3.68 -14.28
N ARG A 135 21.18 -4.57 -13.59
CA ARG A 135 22.23 -5.41 -14.24
C ARG A 135 21.68 -6.38 -15.29
N TRP A 136 20.39 -6.68 -15.23
CA TRP A 136 19.73 -7.62 -16.15
C TRP A 136 18.84 -6.90 -17.17
N ASN A 137 18.96 -5.57 -17.31
CA ASN A 137 18.12 -4.76 -18.20
C ASN A 137 16.61 -4.92 -17.92
N VAL A 138 16.24 -5.25 -16.67
CA VAL A 138 14.85 -5.28 -16.24
C VAL A 138 14.41 -3.86 -15.91
N ALA A 139 13.42 -3.36 -16.62
CA ALA A 139 12.87 -2.01 -16.48
C ALA A 139 11.35 -2.06 -16.20
N PRO A 140 10.77 -0.96 -15.66
CA PRO A 140 9.31 -0.83 -15.58
C PRO A 140 8.68 -0.91 -16.98
N ASP A 141 7.58 -1.64 -17.12
CA ASP A 141 6.87 -1.80 -18.40
C ASP A 141 5.66 -0.86 -18.55
N GLY A 142 5.51 0.11 -17.65
CA GLY A 142 4.42 1.09 -17.67
C GLY A 142 3.05 0.55 -17.26
N LYS A 143 2.91 -0.72 -16.86
CA LYS A 143 1.60 -1.32 -16.51
C LYS A 143 1.17 -1.11 -15.05
N GLY A 144 1.93 -0.36 -14.26
CA GLY A 144 1.63 -0.13 -12.85
C GLY A 144 1.85 -1.36 -11.98
N LEU A 145 1.14 -1.39 -10.85
CA LEU A 145 1.21 -2.45 -9.83
C LEU A 145 0.28 -3.61 -10.17
N ASP A 146 0.61 -4.80 -9.68
CA ASP A 146 -0.29 -5.96 -9.72
C ASP A 146 -0.79 -6.32 -8.32
N PHE A 147 -2.03 -6.77 -8.23
CA PHE A 147 -2.58 -7.44 -7.06
C PHE A 147 -3.55 -8.54 -7.50
N PHE A 148 -3.35 -9.74 -6.97
CA PHE A 148 -4.14 -10.92 -7.30
C PHE A 148 -4.87 -11.38 -6.05
N ILE A 149 -6.19 -11.55 -6.15
CA ILE A 149 -6.99 -12.09 -5.06
C ILE A 149 -7.06 -13.60 -5.26
N THR A 150 -6.73 -14.37 -4.22
CA THR A 150 -6.88 -15.82 -4.25
C THR A 150 -8.34 -16.18 -4.57
N PRO A 151 -8.63 -17.02 -5.58
CA PRO A 151 -9.99 -17.41 -5.91
C PRO A 151 -10.75 -17.93 -4.69
N GLY A 152 -11.98 -17.45 -4.48
CA GLY A 152 -12.82 -17.83 -3.34
C GLY A 152 -12.50 -17.12 -2.03
N LYS A 153 -11.48 -16.25 -1.97
CA LYS A 153 -11.25 -15.31 -0.85
C LYS A 153 -11.81 -13.91 -1.10
N GLU A 154 -12.65 -13.79 -2.12
CA GLU A 154 -13.30 -12.55 -2.49
C GLU A 154 -14.52 -12.30 -1.60
N TYR A 155 -14.83 -11.03 -1.35
CA TYR A 155 -16.09 -10.69 -0.69
C TYR A 155 -17.26 -11.06 -1.61
N ASP A 156 -18.24 -11.78 -1.07
CA ASP A 156 -19.47 -12.10 -1.80
C ASP A 156 -20.33 -10.85 -1.97
N LEU A 157 -20.31 -10.28 -3.17
CA LEU A 157 -21.05 -9.06 -3.51
C LEU A 157 -22.58 -9.25 -3.44
N THR A 158 -23.08 -10.49 -3.46
CA THR A 158 -24.51 -10.75 -3.28
C THR A 158 -24.97 -10.47 -1.85
N LEU A 159 -24.05 -10.44 -0.88
CA LEU A 159 -24.34 -10.05 0.51
C LEU A 159 -24.51 -8.54 0.67
N LEU A 160 -24.08 -7.73 -0.32
CA LEU A 160 -24.29 -6.30 -0.28
C LEU A 160 -25.79 -5.98 -0.45
N PRO A 161 -26.34 -5.01 0.31
CA PRO A 161 -27.69 -4.51 0.07
C PRO A 161 -27.83 -3.95 -1.36
N GLU A 162 -29.03 -4.02 -1.92
CA GLU A 162 -29.31 -3.67 -3.33
C GLU A 162 -28.70 -2.32 -3.75
N ARG A 163 -28.87 -1.28 -2.92
CA ARG A 163 -28.32 0.06 -3.17
C ARG A 163 -26.80 0.11 -3.39
N TYR A 164 -26.03 -0.85 -2.87
CA TYR A 164 -24.57 -0.91 -3.06
C TYR A 164 -24.19 -1.76 -4.28
N ARG A 165 -25.07 -2.62 -4.79
CA ARG A 165 -24.75 -3.52 -5.91
C ARG A 165 -24.59 -2.80 -7.25
N HIS A 166 -25.12 -1.58 -7.39
CA HIS A 166 -25.01 -0.76 -8.62
C HIS A 166 -23.82 0.22 -8.61
N GLY A 167 -23.03 0.22 -7.54
CA GLY A 167 -21.86 1.06 -7.38
C GLY A 167 -21.78 1.67 -6.00
N TYR A 168 -20.55 1.86 -5.54
CA TYR A 168 -20.26 2.50 -4.26
C TYR A 168 -18.88 3.15 -4.28
N VAL A 169 -18.69 4.06 -3.33
CA VAL A 169 -17.38 4.58 -2.94
C VAL A 169 -16.81 3.67 -1.85
N ALA A 170 -15.61 3.14 -2.04
CA ALA A 170 -14.88 2.49 -0.96
C ALA A 170 -14.09 3.54 -0.19
N PHE A 171 -14.42 3.76 1.08
CA PHE A 171 -13.67 4.65 1.97
C PHE A 171 -12.78 3.82 2.90
N ILE A 172 -11.50 3.80 2.60
CA ILE A 172 -10.47 3.12 3.39
C ILE A 172 -10.05 4.04 4.55
N ILE A 173 -10.57 3.74 5.74
CA ILE A 173 -10.27 4.49 6.97
C ILE A 173 -9.02 3.97 7.70
N SER A 174 -8.49 2.82 7.26
CA SER A 174 -7.26 2.24 7.84
C SER A 174 -6.05 3.17 7.73
N GLY A 175 -5.18 3.11 8.73
CA GLY A 175 -3.89 3.78 8.73
C GLY A 175 -3.10 3.39 9.95
N THR A 176 -1.83 2.99 9.78
CA THR A 176 -1.00 2.49 10.89
C THR A 176 -0.83 3.52 12.03
N TYR A 177 -1.00 4.80 11.73
CA TYR A 177 -0.79 5.90 12.67
C TYR A 177 -1.95 6.89 12.57
N ALA A 178 -2.47 7.36 13.71
CA ALA A 178 -3.57 8.33 13.75
C ALA A 178 -3.26 9.62 12.97
N THR A 179 -2.00 10.05 12.95
CA THR A 179 -1.55 11.23 12.16
C THR A 179 -1.56 11.04 10.64
N LYS A 180 -1.93 9.86 10.17
CA LYS A 180 -2.18 9.53 8.77
C LYS A 180 -3.65 9.23 8.47
N GLN A 181 -4.51 9.17 9.49
CA GLN A 181 -5.91 8.84 9.34
C GLN A 181 -6.74 10.12 9.33
N LEU A 182 -7.49 10.36 8.26
CA LEU A 182 -8.48 11.43 8.25
C LEU A 182 -9.41 11.28 9.46
N PRO A 183 -9.62 12.34 10.28
CA PRO A 183 -10.44 12.28 11.47
C PRO A 183 -11.87 11.79 11.18
N ALA A 184 -12.49 11.13 12.15
CA ALA A 184 -13.82 10.53 12.01
C ALA A 184 -14.86 11.60 11.60
N GLU A 185 -14.75 12.80 12.15
CA GLU A 185 -15.61 13.94 11.85
C GLU A 185 -15.50 14.36 10.39
N LYS A 186 -14.28 14.36 9.83
CA LYS A 186 -14.03 14.70 8.44
C LYS A 186 -14.48 13.60 7.48
N VAL A 187 -14.32 12.34 7.87
CA VAL A 187 -14.88 11.21 7.10
C VAL A 187 -16.41 11.30 7.06
N ALA A 188 -17.05 11.52 8.20
CA ALA A 188 -18.50 11.70 8.29
C ALA A 188 -18.98 12.90 7.46
N GLU A 189 -18.31 14.05 7.57
CA GLU A 189 -18.63 15.26 6.78
C GLU A 189 -18.59 14.99 5.26
N ILE A 190 -17.62 14.20 4.78
CA ILE A 190 -17.57 13.80 3.37
C ILE A 190 -18.76 12.91 3.02
N CYS A 191 -19.02 11.87 3.82
CA CYS A 191 -20.09 10.92 3.57
C CYS A 191 -21.47 11.59 3.56
N ASP A 192 -21.73 12.53 4.46
CA ASP A 192 -23.00 13.27 4.55
C ASP A 192 -23.23 14.21 3.35
N ARG A 193 -22.16 14.65 2.69
CA ARG A 193 -22.22 15.62 1.58
C ARG A 193 -22.25 14.98 0.20
N ILE A 194 -22.23 13.65 0.12
CA ILE A 194 -22.31 12.92 -1.15
C ILE A 194 -23.60 12.08 -1.18
N ALA A 195 -24.23 12.00 -2.36
CA ALA A 195 -25.46 11.22 -2.54
C ALA A 195 -25.20 9.71 -2.78
N TYR A 196 -23.93 9.31 -2.83
CA TYR A 196 -23.53 7.98 -3.27
C TYR A 196 -23.38 6.99 -2.11
N PRO A 197 -23.68 5.70 -2.31
CA PRO A 197 -23.42 4.67 -1.32
C PRO A 197 -21.93 4.58 -0.96
N VAL A 198 -21.62 4.53 0.34
CA VAL A 198 -20.24 4.42 0.84
C VAL A 198 -20.05 3.13 1.64
N ILE A 199 -18.98 2.39 1.36
CA ILE A 199 -18.56 1.25 2.17
C ILE A 199 -17.29 1.64 2.94
N LEU A 200 -17.33 1.57 4.28
CA LEU A 200 -16.12 1.75 5.09
C LEU A 200 -15.32 0.46 5.13
N VAL A 201 -14.04 0.57 4.78
CA VAL A 201 -13.08 -0.53 4.80
C VAL A 201 -11.95 -0.20 5.77
N GLY A 202 -11.68 -1.10 6.71
CA GLY A 202 -10.68 -0.90 7.76
C GLY A 202 -10.38 -2.18 8.51
N GLY A 203 -9.32 -2.18 9.32
CA GLY A 203 -8.99 -3.32 10.18
C GLY A 203 -9.68 -3.24 11.53
N ASN A 204 -9.45 -4.24 12.37
CA ASN A 204 -10.02 -4.29 13.73
C ASN A 204 -9.62 -3.08 14.58
N CYS A 205 -8.43 -2.51 14.35
CA CYS A 205 -7.93 -1.34 15.06
C CYS A 205 -8.77 -0.08 14.81
N GLU A 206 -9.44 0.01 13.66
CA GLU A 206 -10.27 1.15 13.29
C GLU A 206 -11.74 1.01 13.71
N THR A 207 -12.12 -0.09 14.36
CA THR A 207 -13.50 -0.32 14.82
C THR A 207 -14.06 0.84 15.66
N PRO A 208 -13.32 1.47 16.59
CA PRO A 208 -13.84 2.61 17.33
C PRO A 208 -14.15 3.81 16.43
N MET A 209 -13.24 4.16 15.52
CA MET A 209 -13.43 5.24 14.53
C MET A 209 -14.59 4.94 13.58
N SER A 210 -14.68 3.70 13.09
CA SER A 210 -15.74 3.31 12.15
C SER A 210 -17.11 3.40 12.79
N ARG A 211 -17.26 2.99 14.06
CA ARG A 211 -18.50 3.14 14.83
C ARG A 211 -18.89 4.59 15.07
N GLU A 212 -17.91 5.48 15.25
CA GLU A 212 -18.18 6.91 15.37
C GLU A 212 -18.75 7.47 14.06
N ILE A 213 -18.15 7.12 12.93
CA ILE A 213 -18.64 7.52 11.60
C ILE A 213 -20.06 6.97 11.36
N ASP A 214 -20.25 5.67 11.63
CA ASP A 214 -21.52 4.96 11.47
C ASP A 214 -22.67 5.63 12.27
N ARG A 215 -22.40 6.07 13.50
CA ARG A 215 -23.38 6.81 14.33
C ARG A 215 -23.72 8.19 13.79
N ARG A 216 -22.78 8.88 13.13
CA ARG A 216 -22.97 10.23 12.60
C ARG A 216 -23.75 10.21 11.28
N VAL A 217 -23.44 9.24 10.42
CA VAL A 217 -23.89 9.18 9.04
C VAL A 217 -25.10 8.24 8.85
N GLY A 218 -25.26 7.25 9.73
CA GLY A 218 -26.36 6.28 9.70
C GLY A 218 -26.38 5.44 8.43
N ASP A 219 -27.58 5.24 7.87
CA ASP A 219 -27.83 4.32 6.76
C ASP A 219 -27.11 4.71 5.45
N HIS A 220 -26.52 5.91 5.35
CA HIS A 220 -25.75 6.32 4.18
C HIS A 220 -24.46 5.51 3.97
N VAL A 221 -23.99 4.82 5.02
CA VAL A 221 -22.74 4.07 5.04
C VAL A 221 -22.99 2.60 5.37
N LEU A 222 -22.28 1.69 4.69
CA LEU A 222 -22.14 0.30 5.11
C LEU A 222 -20.79 0.11 5.78
N ASN A 223 -20.80 -0.09 7.10
CA ASN A 223 -19.57 -0.28 7.87
C ASN A 223 -19.11 -1.74 7.86
N LEU A 224 -18.07 -2.02 7.06
CA LEU A 224 -17.37 -3.32 7.00
C LEU A 224 -16.00 -3.31 7.68
N ALA A 225 -15.62 -2.23 8.37
CA ALA A 225 -14.34 -2.16 9.07
C ALA A 225 -14.26 -3.21 10.19
N GLY A 226 -13.18 -3.98 10.19
CA GLY A 226 -12.97 -5.11 11.11
C GLY A 226 -13.84 -6.34 10.81
N LYS A 227 -14.61 -6.33 9.71
CA LYS A 227 -15.49 -7.44 9.29
C LYS A 227 -15.01 -8.16 8.04
N THR A 228 -13.91 -7.70 7.45
CA THR A 228 -13.34 -8.24 6.21
C THR A 228 -11.86 -8.57 6.38
N THR A 229 -11.43 -9.64 5.73
CA THR A 229 -10.03 -9.98 5.49
C THR A 229 -9.38 -9.00 4.51
N ILE A 230 -8.07 -9.09 4.32
CA ILE A 230 -7.37 -8.26 3.32
C ILE A 230 -7.88 -8.59 1.91
N SER A 231 -8.07 -9.88 1.60
CA SER A 231 -8.55 -10.35 0.31
C SER A 231 -9.98 -9.88 0.00
N GLU A 232 -10.88 -9.95 0.98
CA GLU A 232 -12.25 -9.41 0.86
C GLU A 232 -12.24 -7.89 0.70
N SER A 233 -11.42 -7.19 1.47
CA SER A 233 -11.23 -5.73 1.36
C SER A 233 -10.72 -5.35 -0.04
N ALA A 234 -9.76 -6.10 -0.57
CA ALA A 234 -9.26 -5.92 -1.93
C ALA A 234 -10.35 -6.18 -2.97
N SER A 235 -11.21 -7.19 -2.78
CA SER A 235 -12.34 -7.45 -3.68
C SER A 235 -13.35 -6.29 -3.66
N LEU A 236 -13.66 -5.75 -2.49
CA LEU A 236 -14.51 -4.57 -2.36
C LEU A 236 -13.88 -3.35 -3.05
N ILE A 237 -12.57 -3.14 -2.91
CA ILE A 237 -11.85 -2.07 -3.62
C ILE A 237 -11.90 -2.28 -5.13
N ARG A 238 -11.69 -3.52 -5.62
CA ARG A 238 -11.74 -3.88 -7.05
C ARG A 238 -13.11 -3.62 -7.67
N ASN A 239 -14.20 -3.68 -6.90
CA ASN A 239 -15.56 -3.46 -7.39
C ASN A 239 -16.10 -2.05 -7.10
N ALA A 240 -15.36 -1.22 -6.35
CA ALA A 240 -15.75 0.17 -6.11
C ALA A 240 -15.64 1.03 -7.38
N ARG A 241 -16.48 2.07 -7.48
CA ARG A 241 -16.34 3.10 -8.54
C ARG A 241 -15.19 4.06 -8.23
N LEU A 242 -15.16 4.54 -7.00
CA LEU A 242 -14.13 5.43 -6.47
C LEU A 242 -13.52 4.87 -5.20
N VAL A 243 -12.26 5.20 -4.96
CA VAL A 243 -11.56 4.84 -3.73
C VAL A 243 -11.08 6.10 -3.02
N LEU A 244 -11.59 6.33 -1.82
CA LEU A 244 -11.11 7.34 -0.89
C LEU A 244 -10.22 6.66 0.14
N THR A 245 -8.98 7.12 0.32
CA THR A 245 -8.03 6.39 1.17
C THR A 245 -7.04 7.30 1.85
N ASN A 246 -6.66 6.95 3.07
CA ASN A 246 -5.45 7.48 3.68
C ASN A 246 -4.18 6.94 2.99
N ASP A 247 -3.00 7.49 3.32
CA ASP A 247 -1.69 6.90 2.99
C ASP A 247 -1.53 5.54 3.72
N THR A 248 -2.03 4.45 3.10
CA THR A 248 -2.05 3.09 3.67
C THR A 248 -1.78 2.04 2.59
N GLY A 249 -1.55 0.79 2.99
CA GLY A 249 -1.26 -0.30 2.05
C GLY A 249 -2.38 -0.56 1.03
N MET A 250 -3.64 -0.38 1.43
CA MET A 250 -4.80 -0.54 0.55
C MET A 250 -4.87 0.51 -0.57
N MET A 251 -4.24 1.68 -0.40
CA MET A 251 -4.08 2.67 -1.47
C MET A 251 -3.31 2.09 -2.66
N HIS A 252 -2.25 1.31 -2.39
CA HIS A 252 -1.47 0.68 -3.46
C HIS A 252 -2.23 -0.47 -4.12
N ILE A 253 -3.06 -1.20 -3.37
CA ILE A 253 -3.96 -2.22 -3.92
C ILE A 253 -4.99 -1.57 -4.87
N ALA A 254 -5.57 -0.44 -4.47
CA ALA A 254 -6.46 0.33 -5.35
C ALA A 254 -5.75 0.79 -6.63
N SER A 255 -4.48 1.19 -6.52
CA SER A 255 -3.64 1.57 -7.67
C SER A 255 -3.42 0.38 -8.60
N ALA A 256 -3.20 -0.83 -8.06
CA ALA A 256 -3.03 -2.05 -8.84
C ALA A 256 -4.30 -2.44 -9.62
N PHE A 257 -5.48 -2.09 -9.11
CA PHE A 257 -6.75 -2.29 -9.80
C PHE A 257 -7.13 -1.13 -10.74
N GLY A 258 -6.25 -0.14 -10.95
CA GLY A 258 -6.52 0.99 -11.82
C GLY A 258 -7.68 1.86 -11.35
N LYS A 259 -7.97 1.89 -10.04
CA LYS A 259 -9.08 2.70 -9.51
C LYS A 259 -8.77 4.19 -9.52
N LYS A 260 -9.83 4.99 -9.66
CA LYS A 260 -9.79 6.45 -9.40
C LYS A 260 -9.61 6.64 -7.89
N ILE A 261 -8.46 7.18 -7.49
CA ILE A 261 -8.07 7.28 -6.08
C ILE A 261 -8.03 8.74 -5.65
N LEU A 262 -8.69 9.05 -4.54
CA LEU A 262 -8.43 10.26 -3.78
C LEU A 262 -7.66 9.87 -2.50
N SER A 263 -6.39 10.28 -2.43
CA SER A 263 -5.51 9.91 -1.31
C SER A 263 -5.31 11.09 -0.34
N PHE A 264 -5.58 10.87 0.94
CA PHE A 264 -5.43 11.86 2.02
C PHE A 264 -4.07 11.73 2.72
N TRP A 265 -3.35 12.83 2.84
CA TRP A 265 -2.01 12.87 3.39
C TRP A 265 -1.92 13.83 4.57
N GLY A 266 -1.68 13.25 5.76
CA GLY A 266 -1.48 14.00 6.99
C GLY A 266 -0.03 14.39 7.20
N ASN A 267 0.62 13.80 8.19
CA ASN A 267 1.98 14.19 8.55
C ASN A 267 3.11 13.67 7.64
N THR A 268 2.83 12.67 6.81
CA THR A 268 3.70 12.20 5.74
C THR A 268 3.47 13.03 4.47
N VAL A 269 4.45 12.99 3.56
CA VAL A 269 4.38 13.68 2.27
C VAL A 269 4.58 12.71 1.11
N PRO A 270 3.92 12.93 -0.04
CA PRO A 270 4.12 12.14 -1.26
C PRO A 270 5.59 12.05 -1.69
N LYS A 271 6.40 13.08 -1.40
CA LYS A 271 7.84 13.16 -1.72
C LYS A 271 8.67 11.98 -1.20
N PHE A 272 8.18 11.21 -0.22
CA PHE A 272 8.82 9.96 0.17
C PHE A 272 8.77 8.85 -0.91
N GLY A 273 8.08 9.10 -2.03
CA GLY A 273 7.94 8.18 -3.16
C GLY A 273 6.96 7.05 -2.86
N MET A 274 5.98 7.30 -1.99
CA MET A 274 4.98 6.32 -1.53
C MET A 274 3.57 6.68 -1.99
N TYR A 275 3.43 7.58 -2.96
CA TYR A 275 2.14 7.90 -3.56
C TYR A 275 1.60 6.74 -4.41
N PRO A 276 0.35 6.75 -4.87
CA PRO A 276 -0.14 5.70 -5.78
C PRO A 276 0.76 5.62 -7.02
N TYR A 277 1.24 4.42 -7.38
CA TYR A 277 2.17 4.25 -8.50
C TYR A 277 1.42 4.01 -9.80
N LEU A 278 1.62 4.89 -10.79
CA LEU A 278 0.91 4.89 -12.07
C LEU A 278 -0.62 4.69 -11.87
N PRO A 279 -1.26 5.53 -11.04
CA PRO A 279 -2.69 5.38 -10.77
C PRO A 279 -3.50 5.82 -11.98
N HIS A 280 -4.83 5.60 -11.93
CA HIS A 280 -5.74 6.15 -12.92
C HIS A 280 -5.54 7.68 -13.06
N PRO A 281 -5.57 8.28 -14.26
CA PRO A 281 -5.30 9.71 -14.48
C PRO A 281 -6.16 10.67 -13.65
N ALA A 282 -7.41 10.29 -13.40
CA ALA A 282 -8.32 11.04 -12.54
C ALA A 282 -7.90 11.09 -11.05
N SER A 283 -6.96 10.24 -10.62
CA SER A 283 -6.56 10.13 -9.22
C SER A 283 -5.88 11.42 -8.73
N ARG A 284 -6.16 11.78 -7.49
CA ARG A 284 -5.69 13.04 -6.90
C ARG A 284 -5.15 12.83 -5.48
N ILE A 285 -4.11 13.59 -5.17
CA ILE A 285 -3.54 13.71 -3.82
C ILE A 285 -4.18 14.91 -3.14
N VAL A 286 -4.66 14.69 -1.91
CA VAL A 286 -5.24 15.71 -1.04
C VAL A 286 -4.33 15.90 0.15
N GLU A 287 -3.77 17.10 0.27
CA GLU A 287 -2.84 17.46 1.34
C GLU A 287 -2.96 18.95 1.68
N VAL A 288 -2.68 19.27 2.95
CA VAL A 288 -2.47 20.65 3.37
C VAL A 288 -1.00 20.98 3.17
N LYS A 289 -0.73 21.97 2.30
CA LYS A 289 0.61 22.45 1.98
C LYS A 289 1.03 23.57 2.95
N ASP A 290 2.31 23.92 2.91
CA ASP A 290 2.87 25.09 3.60
C ASP A 290 2.72 25.10 5.13
N LEU A 291 2.59 23.91 5.73
CA LEU A 291 2.64 23.73 7.17
C LEU A 291 4.10 23.60 7.64
N PRO A 292 4.63 24.51 8.50
CA PRO A 292 6.03 24.48 8.92
C PRO A 292 6.45 23.18 9.63
N CYS A 293 5.50 22.49 10.25
CA CYS A 293 5.77 21.22 10.93
C CYS A 293 5.83 20.01 9.97
N ARG A 294 5.28 20.12 8.75
CA ARG A 294 5.08 19.00 7.81
C ARG A 294 6.26 18.88 6.82
N PRO A 295 6.75 17.67 6.53
CA PRO A 295 6.44 16.42 7.20
C PRO A 295 7.05 16.38 8.60
N CYS A 296 6.31 15.92 9.61
CA CYS A 296 6.86 15.76 10.97
C CYS A 296 7.37 14.34 11.24
N SER A 297 7.05 13.38 10.37
CA SER A 297 7.53 12.00 10.44
C SER A 297 7.65 11.40 9.05
N LYS A 298 8.58 10.46 8.91
CA LYS A 298 8.70 9.61 7.72
C LYS A 298 7.72 8.43 7.70
N LEU A 299 7.10 8.11 8.85
CA LEU A 299 6.21 6.95 9.01
C LEU A 299 4.83 7.34 9.55
N GLY A 300 4.78 8.28 10.49
CA GLY A 300 3.60 8.61 11.27
C GLY A 300 3.89 8.66 12.78
N TYR A 301 2.87 9.06 13.55
CA TYR A 301 2.80 9.05 15.01
C TYR A 301 1.39 8.65 15.48
N THR A 302 1.29 8.02 16.64
CA THR A 302 0.00 7.67 17.29
C THR A 302 -0.80 8.89 17.74
N ALA A 303 -0.14 10.03 17.97
CA ALA A 303 -0.77 11.31 18.26
C ALA A 303 0.01 12.45 17.59
N CYS A 304 -0.65 13.57 17.31
CA CYS A 304 0.01 14.73 16.72
C CYS A 304 1.00 15.35 17.73
N PRO A 305 2.31 15.45 17.42
CA PRO A 305 3.27 16.05 18.34
C PRO A 305 3.04 17.55 18.55
N LYS A 306 2.28 18.18 17.65
CA LYS A 306 1.89 19.60 17.72
C LYS A 306 0.46 19.80 18.26
N LYS A 307 -0.24 18.73 18.65
CA LYS A 307 -1.59 18.72 19.26
C LYS A 307 -2.74 19.34 18.45
N HIS A 308 -2.49 19.84 17.24
CA HIS A 308 -3.53 20.50 16.42
C HIS A 308 -4.07 19.68 15.25
N LEU A 309 -3.29 18.71 14.73
CA LEU A 309 -3.62 17.86 13.56
C LEU A 309 -4.10 18.60 12.29
N ARG A 310 -3.89 19.92 12.18
CA ARG A 310 -4.10 20.78 10.99
C ARG A 310 -3.78 20.16 9.63
N CYS A 311 -2.76 19.31 9.50
CA CYS A 311 -2.46 18.63 8.23
C CYS A 311 -3.59 17.74 7.69
N LEU A 312 -4.53 17.34 8.55
CA LEU A 312 -5.75 16.61 8.18
C LEU A 312 -7.02 17.43 8.47
N ASN A 313 -7.04 18.21 9.55
CA ASN A 313 -8.21 19.03 9.91
C ASN A 313 -8.49 20.16 8.91
N ASP A 314 -7.45 20.70 8.27
CA ASP A 314 -7.56 21.83 7.35
C ASP A 314 -7.75 21.34 5.88
N ILE A 315 -8.03 20.04 5.67
CA ILE A 315 -8.32 19.50 4.33
C ILE A 315 -9.59 20.15 3.75
N ASP A 316 -9.50 20.56 2.48
CA ASP A 316 -10.60 21.14 1.71
C ASP A 316 -11.67 20.10 1.35
N ILE A 317 -12.66 19.94 2.24
CA ILE A 317 -13.80 19.04 2.04
C ILE A 317 -14.68 19.44 0.84
N PRO A 318 -15.01 20.72 0.60
CA PRO A 318 -15.68 21.12 -0.64
C PRO A 318 -14.97 20.63 -1.92
N GLY A 319 -13.64 20.77 -2.00
CA GLY A 319 -12.85 20.27 -3.12
C GLY A 319 -12.87 18.74 -3.26
N VAL A 320 -12.91 18.01 -2.13
CA VAL A 320 -13.07 16.55 -2.09
C VAL A 320 -14.43 16.13 -2.65
N VAL A 321 -15.52 16.73 -2.16
CA VAL A 321 -16.89 16.42 -2.61
C VAL A 321 -17.07 16.73 -4.09
N LYS A 322 -16.53 17.86 -4.56
CA LYS A 322 -16.52 18.23 -5.98
C LYS A 322 -15.86 17.14 -6.83
N TRP A 323 -14.66 16.70 -6.46
CA TRP A 323 -13.97 15.63 -7.19
C TRP A 323 -14.77 14.32 -7.20
N ILE A 324 -15.40 13.94 -6.08
CA ILE A 324 -16.24 12.74 -6.00
C ILE A 324 -17.40 12.83 -7.00
N ASN A 325 -18.12 13.96 -7.01
CA ASN A 325 -19.27 14.14 -7.90
C ASN A 325 -18.89 14.13 -9.38
N GLU A 326 -17.75 14.72 -9.74
CA GLU A 326 -17.24 14.74 -11.11
C GLU A 326 -16.84 13.33 -11.60
N ASN A 327 -16.34 12.46 -10.71
CA ASN A 327 -15.69 11.22 -11.11
C ASN A 327 -16.53 9.95 -10.89
N TYR A 328 -17.64 10.02 -10.13
CA TYR A 328 -18.45 8.83 -9.78
C TYR A 328 -19.30 8.29 -10.94
N GLY A 329 -19.76 9.18 -11.82
CA GLY A 329 -20.65 8.85 -12.94
C GLY A 329 -19.96 8.38 -14.22
N GLU A 330 -18.66 8.66 -14.36
CA GLU A 330 -17.81 8.32 -15.52
C GLU A 330 -17.23 6.90 -15.43
#